data_AF-A0A7Y2DYG0-F1
#
_entry.id   AF-A0A7Y2DYG0-F1
#
_cell.length_a   1.000
_cell.length_b   1.000
_cell.length_c   1.000
_cell.angle_alpha   90.00
_cell.angle_beta   90.00
_cell.angle_gamma   90.00
#
_symmetry.space_group_name_H-M   'P 1'
#
loop_
_entity.id
_entity.type
_entity.pdbx_description
1 polymer ?
#
loop_
_entity_poly.entity_id
_entity_poly.type
_entity_poly.pdbx_seq_one_letter_code
_entity_poly.pdbx_strand_id
1 'polypeptide(L)'
;TVGWRPTSMVADVNNKLWVLCSGSLGPDWTPGTADDIAGSLHRIDPMSGMIEQSFAMNSADHPRNLKINAAGDVLYFLHGNSDYTGELRSMAVTASVLPSSSILNRQCYGLGVDAKTGIIYCGIAPSFSVNGTVLRINGSTGIVIDSLVAGIGPNGFAFEQ
;
A
#
# COMPACT_ATOMS: atom_id res chain seq x y z
N THR A 1 -12.59 16.65 -1.46
CA THR A 1 -11.35 16.39 -2.23
C THR A 1 -10.57 15.29 -1.55
N VAL A 2 -9.74 14.54 -2.28
CA VAL A 2 -8.83 13.56 -1.65
C VAL A 2 -7.69 14.26 -0.92
N GLY A 3 -6.99 13.53 -0.06
CA GLY A 3 -5.84 14.03 0.69
C GLY A 3 -4.60 14.33 -0.16
N TRP A 4 -3.51 14.70 0.53
CA TRP A 4 -2.26 15.16 -0.08
C TRP A 4 -1.46 14.02 -0.71
N ARG A 5 -0.83 14.30 -1.86
CA ARG A 5 -0.02 13.36 -2.66
C ARG A 5 -0.73 12.00 -2.88
N PRO A 6 -1.80 11.95 -3.70
CA PRO A 6 -2.36 10.69 -4.18
C PRO A 6 -1.28 9.86 -4.87
N THR A 7 -1.05 8.62 -4.43
CA THR A 7 0.05 7.77 -4.91
C THR A 7 -0.44 6.61 -5.78
N SER A 8 -1.65 6.13 -5.53
CA SER A 8 -2.15 4.92 -6.17
C SER A 8 -3.67 4.83 -6.04
N MET A 9 -4.27 4.13 -7.00
CA MET A 9 -5.72 3.96 -7.07
C MET A 9 -6.08 2.57 -7.60
N VAL A 10 -7.20 2.02 -7.13
CA VAL A 10 -7.75 0.73 -7.57
C VAL A 10 -9.28 0.79 -7.59
N ALA A 11 -9.92 -0.02 -8.43
CA ALA A 11 -11.37 -0.21 -8.41
C ALA A 11 -11.71 -1.48 -7.62
N ASP A 12 -12.77 -1.44 -6.83
CA ASP A 12 -13.27 -2.60 -6.09
C ASP A 12 -14.43 -3.32 -6.80
N VAL A 13 -14.84 -4.45 -6.23
CA VAL A 13 -15.95 -5.29 -6.71
C VAL A 13 -17.31 -4.58 -6.75
N ASN A 14 -17.47 -3.49 -6.00
CA ASN A 14 -18.69 -2.68 -5.95
C ASN A 14 -18.64 -1.48 -6.90
N ASN A 15 -17.68 -1.46 -7.83
CA ASN A 15 -17.39 -0.35 -8.74
C ASN A 15 -17.06 0.96 -8.01
N LYS A 16 -16.46 0.88 -6.82
CA LYS A 16 -15.95 2.06 -6.11
C LYS A 16 -14.46 2.23 -6.35
N LEU A 17 -14.07 3.49 -6.46
CA LEU A 17 -12.68 3.86 -6.66
C LEU A 17 -12.03 4.12 -5.31
N TRP A 18 -10.91 3.48 -5.05
CA TRP A 18 -10.10 3.69 -3.87
C TRP A 18 -8.85 4.48 -4.23
N VAL A 19 -8.54 5.53 -3.47
CA VAL A 19 -7.39 6.39 -3.68
C VAL A 19 -6.59 6.49 -2.38
N LEU A 20 -5.32 6.10 -2.44
CA LEU A 20 -4.38 6.20 -1.32
C LEU A 20 -3.51 7.45 -1.48
N CYS A 21 -3.49 8.27 -0.44
CA CYS A 21 -2.73 9.50 -0.34
C CYS A 21 -1.61 9.32 0.68
N SER A 22 -0.36 9.60 0.30
CA SER A 22 0.78 9.43 1.21
C SER A 22 0.92 10.56 2.22
N GLY A 23 0.16 11.65 2.09
CA GLY A 23 0.38 12.82 2.93
C GLY A 23 1.60 13.63 2.47
N SER A 24 2.24 14.36 3.39
CA SER A 24 3.43 15.19 3.12
C SER A 24 4.34 15.20 4.33
N LEU A 25 5.61 14.87 4.17
CA LEU A 25 6.64 14.93 5.22
C LEU A 25 7.14 16.36 5.51
N GLY A 26 6.52 17.39 4.93
CA GLY A 26 7.05 18.76 4.97
C GLY A 26 8.39 18.93 4.24
N PRO A 27 9.01 20.12 4.34
CA PRO A 27 10.28 20.42 3.67
C PRO A 27 11.50 19.76 4.33
N ASP A 28 11.39 19.39 5.61
CA ASP A 28 12.45 18.76 6.40
C ASP A 28 12.48 17.23 6.25
N TRP A 29 11.54 16.66 5.48
CA TRP A 29 11.40 15.22 5.23
C TRP A 29 11.31 14.40 6.52
N THR A 30 10.82 15.00 7.60
CA THR A 30 10.81 14.40 8.93
C THR A 30 9.36 14.14 9.37
N PRO A 31 9.00 12.87 9.65
CA PRO A 31 7.64 12.53 10.05
C PRO A 31 7.33 13.05 11.47
N GLY A 32 6.07 13.44 11.71
CA GLY A 32 5.57 13.89 13.01
C GLY A 32 5.93 15.34 13.37
N THR A 33 6.44 16.14 12.44
CA THR A 33 6.72 17.56 12.65
C THR A 33 5.47 18.42 12.43
N ALA A 34 5.54 19.72 12.72
CA ALA A 34 4.38 20.60 12.60
C ALA A 34 3.89 20.76 11.14
N ASP A 35 4.79 20.60 10.17
CA ASP A 35 4.50 20.68 8.74
C ASP A 35 4.19 19.30 8.11
N ASP A 36 4.18 18.23 8.92
CA ASP A 36 3.78 16.89 8.52
C ASP A 36 2.26 16.81 8.35
N ILE A 37 1.84 16.25 7.21
CA ILE A 37 0.45 15.93 6.91
C ILE A 37 0.36 14.43 6.73
N ALA A 38 -0.39 13.77 7.61
CA ALA A 38 -0.62 12.33 7.56
C ALA A 38 -1.29 11.87 6.25
N GLY A 39 -1.03 10.61 5.91
CA GLY A 39 -1.70 9.93 4.82
C GLY A 39 -3.19 9.71 5.05
N SER A 40 -3.87 9.33 3.98
CA SER A 40 -5.31 9.05 3.99
C SER A 40 -5.69 8.06 2.89
N LEU A 41 -6.80 7.36 3.11
CA LEU A 41 -7.40 6.47 2.12
C LEU A 41 -8.86 6.91 1.90
N HIS A 42 -9.28 7.01 0.65
CA HIS A 42 -10.63 7.45 0.29
C HIS A 42 -11.32 6.44 -0.62
N ARG A 43 -12.59 6.18 -0.36
CA ARG A 43 -13.51 5.49 -1.28
C ARG A 43 -14.40 6.52 -1.95
N ILE A 44 -14.47 6.45 -3.28
CA ILE A 44 -15.12 7.43 -4.14
C ILE A 44 -16.11 6.69 -5.03
N ASP A 45 -17.30 7.26 -5.18
CA ASP A 45 -18.23 6.85 -6.22
C ASP A 45 -17.80 7.46 -7.56
N PRO A 46 -17.33 6.67 -8.54
CA PRO A 46 -16.80 7.22 -9.78
C PRO A 46 -17.86 7.90 -10.66
N MET A 47 -19.15 7.56 -10.46
CA MET A 47 -20.25 8.14 -11.22
C MET A 47 -20.57 9.56 -10.78
N SER A 48 -20.63 9.81 -9.47
CA SER A 48 -20.89 11.14 -8.92
C SER A 48 -19.62 11.95 -8.62
N GLY A 49 -18.45 11.30 -8.53
CA GLY A 49 -17.20 11.90 -8.08
C GLY A 49 -17.16 12.19 -6.58
N MET A 50 -18.18 11.75 -5.82
CA MET A 50 -18.31 12.03 -4.40
C MET A 50 -17.53 11.03 -3.54
N ILE A 51 -16.89 11.53 -2.48
CA ILE A 51 -16.23 10.69 -1.49
C ILE A 51 -17.30 10.09 -0.58
N GLU A 52 -17.42 8.77 -0.60
CA GLU A 52 -18.35 8.02 0.25
C GLU A 52 -17.76 7.72 1.62
N GLN A 53 -16.44 7.53 1.69
CA GLN A 53 -15.75 7.19 2.92
C GLN A 53 -14.31 7.72 2.90
N SER A 54 -13.86 8.23 4.05
CA SER A 54 -12.49 8.68 4.26
C SER A 54 -11.92 8.04 5.51
N PHE A 55 -10.68 7.61 5.41
CA PHE A 55 -9.91 7.06 6.51
C PHE A 55 -8.68 7.94 6.70
N ALA A 56 -8.63 8.65 7.82
CA ALA A 56 -7.42 9.36 8.25
C ALA A 56 -6.45 8.35 8.89
N MET A 57 -5.17 8.47 8.56
CA MET A 57 -4.10 7.73 9.25
C MET A 57 -3.54 8.54 10.42
N ASN A 58 -2.68 7.93 11.24
CA ASN A 58 -2.09 8.63 12.37
C ASN A 58 -1.07 9.67 11.89
N SER A 59 -0.74 10.62 12.75
CA SER A 59 0.43 11.50 12.56
C SER A 59 1.65 10.65 12.21
N ALA A 60 2.51 11.13 11.30
CA ALA A 60 3.67 10.42 10.75
C ALA A 60 3.37 9.23 9.81
N ASP A 61 2.12 8.80 9.60
CA ASP A 61 1.84 7.68 8.70
C ASP A 61 1.86 8.14 7.22
N HIS A 62 2.78 7.57 6.43
CA HIS A 62 2.98 7.85 5.01
C HIS A 62 2.82 6.58 4.16
N PRO A 63 1.57 6.15 3.90
CA PRO A 63 1.29 4.91 3.21
C PRO A 63 1.59 5.00 1.71
N ARG A 64 1.74 3.85 1.06
CA ARG A 64 1.99 3.79 -0.39
C ARG A 64 1.58 2.46 -1.02
N ASN A 65 1.61 2.44 -2.35
CA ASN A 65 1.40 1.26 -3.19
C ASN A 65 0.09 0.52 -2.90
N LEU A 66 -1.06 1.19 -3.04
CA LEU A 66 -2.36 0.53 -3.01
C LEU A 66 -2.46 -0.51 -4.15
N LYS A 67 -2.93 -1.70 -3.79
CA LYS A 67 -3.23 -2.85 -4.65
C LYS A 67 -4.53 -3.50 -4.18
N ILE A 68 -5.10 -4.36 -5.00
CA ILE A 68 -6.31 -5.10 -4.68
C ILE A 68 -6.16 -6.55 -5.15
N ASN A 69 -6.82 -7.49 -4.47
CA ASN A 69 -6.89 -8.88 -4.94
C ASN A 69 -7.75 -9.03 -6.20
N ALA A 70 -7.69 -10.19 -6.83
CA ALA A 70 -8.46 -10.50 -8.03
C ALA A 70 -9.98 -10.43 -7.84
N ALA A 71 -10.47 -10.80 -6.65
CA ALA A 71 -11.89 -10.71 -6.32
C ALA A 71 -12.37 -9.26 -6.15
N GLY A 72 -11.46 -8.30 -6.01
CA GLY A 72 -11.79 -6.88 -5.86
C GLY A 72 -12.35 -6.53 -4.48
N ASP A 73 -12.21 -7.39 -3.47
CA ASP A 73 -12.83 -7.23 -2.16
C ASP A 73 -11.82 -7.02 -1.01
N VAL A 74 -10.52 -7.20 -1.27
CA VAL A 74 -9.44 -6.97 -0.30
C VAL A 74 -8.38 -6.05 -0.88
N LEU A 75 -8.18 -4.92 -0.22
CA LEU A 75 -7.12 -3.95 -0.48
C LEU A 75 -5.83 -4.38 0.24
N TYR A 76 -4.70 -4.10 -0.40
CA TYR A 76 -3.37 -4.21 0.19
C TYR A 76 -2.61 -2.91 0.01
N PHE A 77 -1.87 -2.48 1.03
CA PHE A 77 -1.05 -1.29 0.97
C PHE A 77 0.14 -1.41 1.91
N LEU A 78 1.14 -0.58 1.68
CA LEU A 78 2.28 -0.45 2.58
C LEU A 78 2.00 0.69 3.54
N HIS A 79 2.10 0.41 4.84
CA HIS A 79 1.92 1.36 5.92
C HIS A 79 3.26 1.56 6.64
N GLY A 80 3.74 2.79 6.72
CA GLY A 80 5.03 3.11 7.34
C GLY A 80 5.12 4.58 7.67
N ASN A 81 6.14 4.93 8.46
CA ASN A 81 6.46 6.31 8.82
C ASN A 81 7.42 7.00 7.84
N SER A 82 7.91 6.25 6.85
CA SER A 82 8.71 6.74 5.75
C SER A 82 7.88 6.74 4.48
N ASP A 83 8.08 7.73 3.60
CA ASP A 83 7.37 7.74 2.31
C ASP A 83 7.96 6.78 1.26
N TYR A 84 9.02 6.04 1.61
CA TYR A 84 9.71 5.08 0.75
C TYR A 84 9.39 3.61 1.08
N THR A 85 9.26 3.24 2.35
CA THR A 85 8.97 1.85 2.77
C THR A 85 7.81 1.74 3.73
N GLY A 86 7.18 0.56 3.79
CA GLY A 86 6.16 0.28 4.78
C GLY A 86 5.91 -1.21 4.97
N GLU A 87 5.24 -1.54 6.06
CA GLU A 87 4.76 -2.88 6.37
C GLU A 87 3.49 -3.18 5.58
N LEU A 88 3.35 -4.42 5.13
CA LEU A 88 2.17 -4.85 4.39
C LEU A 88 0.95 -4.92 5.31
N ARG A 89 -0.11 -4.15 4.97
CA ARG A 89 -1.43 -4.25 5.59
C ARG A 89 -2.48 -4.62 4.57
N SER A 90 -3.57 -5.24 5.04
CA SER A 90 -4.76 -5.57 4.24
C SER A 90 -6.02 -5.04 4.88
N MET A 91 -7.00 -4.69 4.06
CA MET A 91 -8.30 -4.23 4.50
C MET A 91 -9.40 -4.71 3.54
N ALA A 92 -10.48 -5.27 4.06
CA ALA A 92 -11.67 -5.54 3.25
C ALA A 92 -12.29 -4.22 2.76
N VAL A 93 -12.85 -4.21 1.55
CA VAL A 93 -13.51 -3.00 0.99
C VAL A 93 -14.78 -2.59 1.76
N THR A 94 -15.31 -3.49 2.57
CA THR A 94 -16.45 -3.26 3.48
C THR A 94 -16.03 -2.77 4.87
N ALA A 95 -14.73 -2.70 5.16
CA ALA A 95 -14.24 -2.28 6.48
C ALA A 95 -14.62 -0.82 6.78
N SER A 96 -14.98 -0.55 8.04
CA SER A 96 -15.29 0.80 8.53
C SER A 96 -14.11 1.48 9.24
N VAL A 97 -13.03 0.74 9.52
CA VAL A 97 -11.83 1.22 10.21
C VAL A 97 -10.57 0.67 9.53
N LEU A 98 -9.46 1.40 9.65
CA LEU A 98 -8.16 0.95 9.13
C LEU A 98 -7.61 -0.24 9.92
N PRO A 99 -6.88 -1.17 9.27
CA PRO A 99 -6.19 -2.26 9.95
C PRO A 99 -5.09 -1.71 10.85
N SER A 100 -5.02 -2.20 12.10
CA SER A 100 -3.99 -1.83 13.07
C SER A 100 -2.77 -2.76 13.06
N SER A 101 -2.89 -3.96 12.48
CA SER A 101 -1.82 -4.95 12.41
C SER A 101 -1.29 -5.12 10.99
N SER A 102 -0.01 -5.46 10.92
CA SER A 102 0.68 -5.80 9.68
C SER A 102 0.59 -7.30 9.41
N ILE A 103 0.35 -7.67 8.16
CA ILE A 103 0.36 -9.07 7.69
C ILE A 103 1.80 -9.58 7.69
N LEU A 104 2.75 -8.71 7.31
CA LEU A 104 4.16 -9.01 7.26
C LEU A 104 4.94 -7.94 8.03
N ASN A 105 5.68 -8.37 9.06
CA ASN A 105 6.61 -7.53 9.80
C ASN A 105 7.95 -7.41 9.03
N ARG A 106 7.90 -6.78 7.85
CA ARG A 106 9.04 -6.41 7.00
C ARG A 106 8.72 -5.10 6.28
N GLN A 107 9.73 -4.26 6.14
CA GLN A 107 9.65 -3.01 5.40
C GLN A 107 9.77 -3.28 3.89
N CYS A 108 8.64 -3.22 3.18
CA CYS A 108 8.60 -3.35 1.74
C CYS A 108 8.87 -1.99 1.07
N TYR A 109 9.74 -1.99 0.06
CA TYR A 109 9.92 -0.91 -0.91
C TYR A 109 9.03 -1.09 -2.14
N GLY A 110 8.66 -2.32 -2.50
CA GLY A 110 7.76 -2.61 -3.62
C GLY A 110 6.57 -3.44 -3.18
N LEU A 111 5.43 -3.29 -3.87
CA LEU A 111 4.26 -4.15 -3.66
C LEU A 111 3.58 -4.51 -4.98
N GLY A 112 3.37 -5.81 -5.20
CA GLY A 112 2.60 -6.37 -6.32
C GLY A 112 1.66 -7.47 -5.83
N VAL A 113 0.55 -7.67 -6.54
CA VAL A 113 -0.40 -8.75 -6.29
C VAL A 113 -0.67 -9.44 -7.63
N ASP A 114 -0.35 -10.72 -7.70
CA ASP A 114 -0.69 -11.55 -8.86
C ASP A 114 -2.15 -11.98 -8.75
N ALA A 115 -2.99 -11.48 -9.65
CA ALA A 115 -4.41 -11.78 -9.66
C ALA A 115 -4.72 -13.26 -9.99
N LYS A 116 -3.84 -13.96 -10.71
CA LYS A 116 -4.06 -15.37 -11.08
C LYS A 116 -3.85 -16.31 -9.90
N THR A 117 -2.84 -16.02 -9.09
CA THR A 117 -2.40 -16.91 -8.01
C THR A 117 -2.78 -16.40 -6.61
N GLY A 118 -3.10 -15.12 -6.48
CA GLY A 118 -3.28 -14.46 -5.17
C GLY A 118 -1.97 -14.29 -4.39
N ILE A 119 -0.81 -14.50 -5.03
CA ILE A 119 0.49 -14.28 -4.40
C ILE A 119 0.80 -12.79 -4.36
N ILE A 120 1.22 -12.33 -3.19
CA ILE A 120 1.70 -10.97 -2.96
C ILE A 120 3.22 -10.96 -3.05
N TYR A 121 3.75 -9.98 -3.76
CA TYR A 121 5.18 -9.77 -3.97
C TYR A 121 5.60 -8.51 -3.22
N CYS A 122 6.47 -8.67 -2.22
CA CYS A 122 7.05 -7.57 -1.45
C CYS A 122 8.53 -7.41 -1.85
N GLY A 123 8.88 -6.27 -2.43
CA GLY A 123 10.26 -5.93 -2.75
C GLY A 123 10.96 -5.35 -1.53
N ILE A 124 12.05 -5.97 -1.10
CA ILE A 124 12.93 -5.50 -0.01
C ILE A 124 14.18 -4.88 -0.64
N ALA A 125 14.42 -3.61 -0.33
CA ALA A 125 15.62 -2.88 -0.72
C ALA A 125 16.46 -2.57 0.54
N PRO A 126 17.53 -3.32 0.85
CA PRO A 126 18.35 -3.06 2.02
C PRO A 126 19.09 -1.71 1.89
N SER A 127 19.47 -1.36 0.67
CA SER A 127 19.91 -0.04 0.24
C SER A 127 19.59 0.15 -1.24
N PHE A 128 19.87 1.33 -1.77
CA PHE A 128 19.80 1.62 -3.21
C PHE A 128 21.15 1.47 -3.92
N SER A 129 22.05 0.65 -3.36
CA SER A 129 23.39 0.38 -3.91
C SER A 129 23.75 -1.10 -3.99
N VAL A 130 22.90 -1.99 -3.44
CA VAL A 130 23.11 -3.44 -3.48
C VAL A 130 21.82 -4.16 -3.88
N ASN A 131 21.97 -5.40 -4.33
CA ASN A 131 20.85 -6.25 -4.74
C ASN A 131 19.82 -6.39 -3.62
N GLY A 132 18.54 -6.30 -3.99
CA GLY A 132 17.41 -6.51 -3.12
C GLY A 132 16.94 -7.96 -3.11
N THR A 133 15.81 -8.17 -2.45
CA THR A 133 15.12 -9.47 -2.37
C THR A 133 13.64 -9.25 -2.63
N VAL A 134 12.98 -10.18 -3.29
CA VAL A 134 11.52 -10.20 -3.38
C VAL A 134 11.01 -11.35 -2.52
N LEU A 135 10.11 -11.05 -1.60
CA LEU A 135 9.38 -12.03 -0.82
C LEU A 135 8.08 -12.37 -1.53
N ARG A 136 7.78 -13.66 -1.69
CA ARG A 136 6.48 -14.14 -2.14
C ARG A 136 5.66 -14.54 -0.93
N ILE A 137 4.46 -14.02 -0.82
CA ILE A 137 3.59 -14.14 0.36
C ILE A 137 2.24 -14.67 -0.11
N ASN A 138 1.68 -15.64 0.60
CA ASN A 138 0.32 -16.07 0.34
C ASN A 138 -0.66 -14.95 0.77
N GLY A 139 -1.41 -14.38 -0.17
CA GLY A 139 -2.26 -13.23 0.10
C GLY A 139 -3.45 -13.51 1.02
N SER A 140 -3.83 -14.78 1.22
CA SER A 140 -4.92 -15.18 2.11
C SER A 140 -4.46 -15.46 3.55
N THR A 141 -3.25 -16.00 3.73
CA THR A 141 -2.73 -16.39 5.04
C THR A 141 -1.67 -15.44 5.59
N GLY A 142 -1.08 -14.60 4.74
CA GLY A 142 0.05 -13.75 5.10
C GLY A 142 1.38 -14.47 5.28
N ILE A 143 1.42 -15.78 5.03
CA ILE A 143 2.61 -16.61 5.22
C ILE A 143 3.58 -16.38 4.06
N VAL A 144 4.86 -16.14 4.38
CA VAL A 144 5.94 -16.11 3.40
C VAL A 144 6.10 -17.50 2.80
N ILE A 145 5.97 -17.58 1.48
CA ILE A 145 6.15 -18.81 0.69
C ILE A 145 7.65 -19.05 0.52
N ASP A 146 8.36 -18.07 -0.04
CA ASP A 146 9.81 -18.07 -0.21
C ASP A 146 10.34 -16.66 -0.57
N SER A 147 11.60 -16.60 -0.99
CA SER A 147 12.26 -15.40 -1.45
C SER A 147 13.12 -15.65 -2.69
N LEU A 148 13.35 -14.58 -3.45
CA LEU A 148 14.22 -14.57 -4.62
C LEU A 148 15.09 -13.33 -4.63
N VAL A 149 16.35 -13.46 -5.06
CA VAL A 149 17.26 -12.33 -5.23
C VAL A 149 16.81 -11.51 -6.42
N ALA A 150 16.76 -10.19 -6.24
CA ALA A 150 16.46 -9.23 -7.30
C ALA A 150 17.63 -8.27 -7.49
N GLY A 151 17.51 -7.40 -8.50
CA GLY A 151 18.42 -6.26 -8.65
C GLY A 151 18.25 -5.22 -7.53
N ILE A 152 18.90 -4.07 -7.70
CA ILE A 152 18.82 -2.95 -6.77
C ILE A 152 17.40 -2.35 -6.79
N GLY A 153 16.81 -2.14 -5.61
CA GLY A 153 15.54 -1.41 -5.44
C GLY A 153 14.30 -2.05 -6.09
N PRO A 154 13.95 -3.32 -5.80
CA PRO A 154 12.76 -3.96 -6.37
C PRO A 154 11.48 -3.21 -5.91
N ASN A 155 10.78 -2.57 -6.85
CA ASN A 155 9.66 -1.66 -6.56
C ASN A 155 8.36 -2.02 -7.28
N GLY A 156 8.44 -2.17 -8.60
CA GLY A 156 7.29 -2.47 -9.46
C GLY A 156 7.22 -3.93 -9.86
N PHE A 157 6.00 -4.43 -10.00
CA PHE A 157 5.72 -5.80 -10.42
C PHE A 157 4.65 -5.77 -11.51
N ALA A 158 4.86 -6.55 -12.56
CA ALA A 158 3.90 -6.76 -13.64
C ALA A 158 3.66 -8.27 -13.78
N PHE A 159 2.42 -8.63 -14.03
CA PHE A 159 1.97 -10.01 -14.14
C PHE A 159 1.25 -10.18 -15.47
N GLU A 160 1.49 -11.30 -16.15
CA GLU A 160 0.72 -11.66 -17.33
C GLU A 160 -0.70 -12.01 -16.88
N GLN A 161 -1.68 -11.25 -17.38
CA GLN A 161 -3.11 -11.48 -17.14
C GLN A 161 -3.73 -12.37 -18.21
#